data_AF-A0A1S2JUR5-F1
#
_entry.id   AF-A0A1S2JUR5-F1
#
_cell.length_a   1.000
_cell.length_b   1.000
_cell.length_c   1.000
_cell.angle_alpha   90.00
_cell.angle_beta   90.00
_cell.angle_gamma   90.00
#
_symmetry.space_group_name_H-M   'P 1'
#
loop_
_entity.id
_entity.type
_entity.pdbx_description
1 polymer ?
#
loop_
_entity_poly.entity_id
_entity_poly.type
_entity_poly.pdbx_seq_one_letter_code
_entity_poly.pdbx_strand_id
1 'polypeptide(L)'
;MTGPVPMDLIHLAGPDGDRCIVRVTGRFQPGVLTGHDILHADVLASASFVDARLDLYLFQHDLESWEQQLSNLGPSQTASIGGERGLSLDIHMHEDGWLSIQVSDPDRLTTVLGTRPQAGRLDR
;
A
#
# COMPACT_ATOMS: atom_id res chain seq x y z
N MET A 1 17.18 13.99 18.77
CA MET A 1 16.08 14.40 17.89
C MET A 1 15.39 13.15 17.38
N THR A 2 14.29 12.74 18.01
CA THR A 2 13.46 11.64 17.48
C THR A 2 12.70 12.18 16.28
N GLY A 3 13.07 11.74 15.07
CA GLY A 3 12.23 11.96 13.89
C GLY A 3 10.83 11.36 14.10
N PRO A 4 9.86 11.69 13.23
CA PRO A 4 8.53 11.09 13.30
C PRO A 4 8.67 9.56 13.33
N VAL A 5 7.94 8.91 14.25
CA VAL A 5 7.88 7.45 14.31
C VAL A 5 7.21 6.97 13.02
N PRO A 6 7.83 6.05 12.27
CA PRO A 6 7.23 5.53 11.05
C PRO A 6 5.88 4.86 11.36
N MET A 7 4.89 5.10 10.51
CA MET A 7 3.53 4.58 10.67
C MET A 7 3.15 3.69 9.50
N ASP A 8 2.75 2.46 9.79
CA ASP A 8 2.22 1.54 8.77
C ASP A 8 0.76 1.92 8.48
N LEU A 9 0.48 2.26 7.22
CA LEU A 9 -0.88 2.49 6.74
C LEU A 9 -1.58 1.16 6.43
N ILE A 10 -0.83 0.24 5.83
CA ILE A 10 -1.29 -1.11 5.59
C ILE A 10 -0.16 -2.09 5.84
N HIS A 11 -0.53 -3.26 6.35
CA HIS A 11 0.36 -4.40 6.50
C HIS A 11 -0.39 -5.63 5.99
N LEU A 12 -0.05 -6.03 4.77
CA LEU A 12 -0.57 -7.24 4.15
C LEU A 12 0.51 -8.31 4.28
N ALA A 13 0.20 -9.41 4.95
CA ALA A 13 1.11 -10.54 5.12
C ALA A 13 0.36 -11.85 4.84
N GLY A 14 0.93 -12.67 3.97
CA GLY A 14 0.49 -14.02 3.68
C GLY A 14 1.12 -15.06 4.61
N PRO A 15 0.51 -16.25 4.71
CA PRO A 15 1.04 -17.34 5.52
C PRO A 15 2.39 -17.87 5.01
N ASP A 16 2.68 -17.69 3.72
CA ASP A 16 3.90 -18.17 3.06
C ASP A 16 5.10 -17.21 3.23
N GLY A 17 4.92 -16.11 3.98
CA GLY A 17 5.96 -15.11 4.26
C GLY A 17 5.95 -13.92 3.32
N ASP A 18 5.15 -13.96 2.25
CA ASP A 18 4.94 -12.83 1.35
C ASP A 18 4.29 -11.66 2.10
N ARG A 19 4.86 -10.47 1.97
CA ARG A 19 4.36 -9.26 2.64
C ARG A 19 4.48 -8.02 1.78
N CYS A 20 3.51 -7.13 1.95
CA CYS A 20 3.52 -5.78 1.43
C CYS A 20 3.14 -4.81 2.55
N ILE A 21 4.01 -3.87 2.85
CA ILE A 21 3.78 -2.84 3.88
C ILE A 21 3.89 -1.47 3.21
N VAL A 22 2.91 -0.60 3.44
CA VAL A 22 3.01 0.82 3.10
C VAL A 22 3.26 1.60 4.40
N ARG A 23 4.44 2.20 4.51
CA ARG A 23 4.92 2.84 5.74
C ARG A 23 5.23 4.31 5.50
N VAL A 24 4.48 5.21 6.14
CA VAL A 24 4.82 6.63 6.16
C VAL A 24 6.08 6.82 7.01
N THR A 25 7.11 7.41 6.41
CA THR A 25 8.40 7.69 7.05
C THR A 25 8.61 9.17 7.36
N GLY A 26 7.80 10.05 6.78
CA GLY A 26 7.86 11.47 7.09
C GLY A 26 6.97 12.33 6.21
N ARG A 27 7.20 13.64 6.26
CA ARG A 27 6.57 14.63 5.38
C ARG A 27 7.64 15.12 4.40
N PHE A 28 7.36 15.04 3.10
CA PHE A 28 8.26 15.51 2.05
C PHE A 28 8.15 17.02 1.87
N GLN A 29 6.92 17.54 1.84
CA GLN A 29 6.66 18.98 1.79
C GLN A 29 5.53 19.29 2.79
N PRO A 30 5.82 19.96 3.93
CA PRO A 30 4.78 20.48 4.80
C PRO A 30 4.11 21.64 4.07
N GLY A 31 2.85 21.45 3.69
CA GLY A 31 2.03 22.48 3.08
C GLY A 31 1.81 23.63 4.07
N VAL A 32 1.75 24.86 3.55
CA VAL A 32 1.27 26.02 4.32
C VAL A 32 -0.21 25.84 4.71
N LEU A 33 -0.92 24.96 4.00
CA LEU A 33 -2.30 24.54 4.24
C LEU A 33 -2.29 23.01 4.48
N THR A 34 -3.02 22.56 5.51
CA THR A 34 -3.07 21.15 5.97
C THR A 34 -3.46 20.13 4.89
N GLY A 35 -4.06 20.57 3.77
CA GLY A 35 -4.46 19.73 2.64
C GLY A 35 -3.40 19.51 1.55
N HIS A 36 -2.25 20.16 1.65
CA HIS A 36 -1.16 20.08 0.66
C HIS A 36 0.08 19.37 1.21
N ASP A 37 -0.05 18.71 2.36
CA ASP A 37 1.01 17.87 2.89
C ASP A 37 1.22 16.68 1.94
N ILE A 38 2.45 16.54 1.46
CA ILE A 38 2.91 15.35 0.76
C ILE A 38 3.63 14.49 1.78
N LEU A 39 3.11 13.30 2.04
CA LEU A 39 3.79 12.32 2.89
C LEU A 39 4.79 11.52 2.06
N HIS A 40 5.94 11.25 2.67
CA HIS A 40 6.91 10.30 2.15
C HIS A 40 6.62 8.93 2.79
N ALA A 41 6.44 7.91 1.96
CA ALA A 41 6.22 6.55 2.39
C ALA A 41 7.15 5.57 1.69
N ASP A 42 7.43 4.45 2.35
CA ASP A 42 8.06 3.29 1.74
C ASP A 42 6.99 2.24 1.42
N VAL A 43 7.11 1.60 0.26
CA VAL A 43 6.48 0.31 -0.02
C VAL A 43 7.53 -0.77 0.16
N LEU A 44 7.35 -1.59 1.20
CA LEU A 44 8.20 -2.73 1.52
C LEU A 44 7.55 -4.00 0.97
N ALA A 45 8.07 -4.50 -0.14
CA ALA A 45 7.58 -5.68 -0.82
C ALA A 45 8.58 -6.83 -0.62
N SER A 46 8.15 -7.92 -0.01
CA SER A 46 9.02 -9.05 0.30
C SER A 46 8.31 -10.36 0.00
N ALA A 47 9.00 -11.25 -0.72
CA ALA A 47 8.59 -12.59 -1.08
C ALA A 47 9.85 -13.43 -1.31
N SER A 48 9.67 -14.73 -1.60
CA SER A 48 10.80 -15.65 -1.84
C SER A 48 11.78 -15.21 -2.94
N PHE A 49 11.33 -14.38 -3.88
CA PHE A 49 12.11 -13.92 -5.03
C PHE A 49 12.39 -12.41 -5.05
N VAL A 50 11.89 -11.64 -4.08
CA VAL A 50 12.09 -10.19 -4.02
C VAL A 50 12.13 -9.70 -2.58
N ASP A 51 13.04 -8.77 -2.29
CA ASP A 51 13.03 -7.99 -1.06
C ASP A 51 13.37 -6.55 -1.45
N ALA A 52 12.33 -5.72 -1.55
CA ALA A 52 12.39 -4.41 -2.14
C ALA A 52 11.79 -3.35 -1.21
N ARG A 53 12.42 -2.17 -1.25
CA ARG A 53 11.94 -0.94 -0.65
C ARG A 53 11.85 0.12 -1.73
N LEU A 54 10.64 0.61 -2.00
CA LEU A 54 10.36 1.60 -3.02
C LEU A 54 9.74 2.85 -2.40
N ASP A 55 10.07 4.02 -2.94
CA ASP A 55 9.61 5.29 -2.42
C ASP A 55 8.23 5.64 -3.03
N LEU A 56 7.28 6.06 -2.19
CA LEU A 56 5.94 6.46 -2.57
C LEU A 56 5.62 7.84 -1.99
N TYR A 57 5.11 8.73 -2.85
CA TYR A 57 4.62 10.03 -2.44
C TYR A 57 3.10 9.99 -2.32
N LEU A 58 2.60 10.33 -1.14
CA LEU A 58 1.18 10.23 -0.80
C LEU A 58 0.60 11.63 -0.61
N PHE A 59 -0.43 11.93 -1.38
CA PHE A 59 -1.22 13.14 -1.20
C PHE A 59 -2.47 12.80 -0.38
N GLN A 60 -2.98 13.76 0.38
CA GLN A 60 -4.16 13.53 1.22
C GLN A 60 -5.38 13.04 0.40
N HIS A 61 -5.64 13.61 -0.78
CA HIS A 61 -6.76 13.19 -1.63
C HIS A 61 -6.62 11.74 -2.13
N ASP A 62 -5.39 11.28 -2.37
CA ASP A 62 -5.14 9.88 -2.75
C ASP A 62 -5.44 8.96 -1.58
N LEU A 63 -5.07 9.35 -0.36
CA LEU A 63 -5.36 8.57 0.85
C LEU A 63 -6.86 8.48 1.13
N GLU A 64 -7.60 9.59 0.99
CA GLU A 64 -9.06 9.60 1.16
C GLU A 64 -9.77 8.73 0.11
N SER A 65 -9.31 8.78 -1.15
CA SER A 65 -9.82 7.91 -2.22
C SER A 65 -9.48 6.45 -1.96
N TRP A 66 -8.24 6.16 -1.57
CA TRP A 66 -7.77 4.80 -1.31
C TRP A 66 -8.47 4.18 -0.10
N GLU A 67 -8.70 4.94 0.97
CA GLU A 67 -9.49 4.49 2.13
C GLU A 67 -10.92 4.10 1.71
N GLN A 68 -11.56 4.91 0.86
CA GLN A 68 -12.90 4.59 0.33
C GLN A 68 -12.89 3.34 -0.56
N GLN A 69 -11.88 3.19 -1.41
CA GLN A 69 -11.73 2.00 -2.26
C GLN A 69 -11.48 0.74 -1.42
N LEU A 70 -10.60 0.82 -0.42
CA LEU A 70 -10.33 -0.28 0.51
C LEU A 70 -11.54 -0.66 1.35
N SER A 71 -12.31 0.32 1.83
CA SER A 71 -13.53 0.09 2.61
C SER A 71 -14.62 -0.59 1.80
N ASN A 72 -14.63 -0.37 0.49
CA ASN A 72 -15.57 -1.00 -0.42
C ASN A 72 -14.99 -2.24 -1.11
N LEU A 73 -13.76 -2.67 -0.80
CA LEU A 73 -13.05 -3.70 -1.55
C LEU A 73 -13.74 -5.07 -1.43
N GLY A 74 -14.51 -5.42 -2.46
CA GLY A 74 -15.16 -6.71 -2.64
C GLY A 74 -14.62 -7.50 -3.84
N PRO A 75 -15.22 -8.67 -4.13
CA PRO A 75 -14.86 -9.49 -5.28
C PRO A 75 -14.81 -8.69 -6.59
N SER A 76 -13.77 -8.92 -7.39
CA SER A 76 -13.49 -8.25 -8.67
C SER A 76 -13.24 -6.73 -8.57
N GLN A 77 -12.94 -6.21 -7.39
CA GLN A 77 -12.62 -4.80 -7.20
C GLN A 77 -11.14 -4.58 -6.88
N THR A 78 -10.69 -3.37 -7.22
CA THR A 78 -9.30 -2.93 -7.02
C THR A 78 -9.29 -1.62 -6.24
N ALA A 79 -8.40 -1.54 -5.26
CA ALA A 79 -8.00 -0.29 -4.62
C ALA A 79 -6.58 0.07 -5.06
N SER A 80 -6.38 1.31 -5.49
CA SER A 80 -5.15 1.75 -6.15
C SER A 80 -4.59 3.01 -5.50
N ILE A 81 -3.27 3.09 -5.35
CA ILE A 81 -2.58 4.29 -4.86
C ILE A 81 -1.28 4.55 -5.64
N GLY A 82 -0.81 5.80 -5.66
CA GLY A 82 0.37 6.25 -6.42
C GLY A 82 0.05 6.70 -7.85
N GLY A 83 -0.82 5.98 -8.56
CA GLY A 83 -1.31 6.36 -9.89
C GLY A 83 -0.17 6.52 -10.91
N GLU A 84 -0.18 7.58 -11.71
CA GLU A 84 0.80 7.82 -12.79
C GLU A 84 2.12 8.49 -12.33
N ARG A 85 2.36 8.63 -11.02
CA ARG A 85 3.46 9.43 -10.46
C ARG A 85 4.74 8.63 -10.18
N GLY A 86 4.93 7.49 -10.86
CA GLY A 86 6.05 6.57 -10.64
C GLY A 86 5.54 5.26 -10.07
N LEU A 87 5.80 5.01 -8.78
CA LEU A 87 5.30 3.83 -8.09
C LEU A 87 3.77 3.84 -8.01
N SER A 88 3.13 2.76 -8.46
CA SER A 88 1.75 2.42 -8.15
C SER A 88 1.65 1.13 -7.33
N LEU A 89 0.62 1.07 -6.49
CA LEU A 89 0.24 -0.10 -5.72
C LEU A 89 -1.25 -0.39 -5.97
N ASP A 90 -1.54 -1.56 -6.52
CA ASP A 90 -2.90 -2.03 -6.75
C ASP A 90 -3.19 -3.25 -5.89
N ILE A 91 -4.28 -3.18 -5.12
CA ILE A 91 -4.79 -4.26 -4.30
C ILE A 91 -6.07 -4.74 -4.94
N HIS A 92 -6.04 -5.93 -5.54
CA HIS A 92 -7.19 -6.53 -6.20
C HIS A 92 -7.69 -7.74 -5.42
N MET A 93 -9.00 -7.78 -5.17
CA MET A 93 -9.70 -8.92 -4.59
C MET A 93 -10.32 -9.73 -5.71
N HIS A 94 -9.83 -10.95 -5.90
CA HIS A 94 -10.34 -11.90 -6.89
C HIS A 94 -11.65 -12.55 -6.41
N GLU A 95 -12.44 -13.07 -7.35
CA GLU A 95 -13.72 -13.73 -7.04
C GLU A 95 -13.58 -14.99 -6.17
N ASP A 96 -12.43 -15.65 -6.22
CA ASP A 96 -12.10 -16.84 -5.44
C ASP A 96 -11.63 -16.52 -4.01
N GLY A 97 -11.66 -15.23 -3.63
CA GLY A 97 -11.19 -14.74 -2.34
C GLY A 97 -9.68 -14.62 -2.24
N TRP A 98 -8.94 -14.75 -3.34
CA TRP A 98 -7.52 -14.40 -3.40
C TRP A 98 -7.35 -12.89 -3.45
N LEU A 99 -6.31 -12.37 -2.79
CA LEU A 99 -5.94 -10.97 -2.85
C LEU A 99 -4.57 -10.87 -3.55
N SER A 100 -4.52 -10.16 -4.68
CA SER A 100 -3.28 -9.86 -5.37
C SER A 100 -2.88 -8.42 -5.15
N ILE A 101 -1.60 -8.21 -4.92
CA ILE A 101 -0.98 -6.91 -4.67
C ILE A 101 0.02 -6.70 -5.79
N GLN A 102 -0.29 -5.81 -6.72
CA GLN A 102 0.64 -5.42 -7.76
C GLN A 102 1.41 -4.18 -7.31
N VAL A 103 2.73 -4.28 -7.31
CA VAL A 103 3.66 -3.19 -7.04
C VAL A 103 4.34 -2.86 -8.37
N SER A 104 4.16 -1.65 -8.88
CA SER A 104 4.71 -1.25 -10.18
C SER A 104 5.42 0.09 -10.08
N ASP A 105 6.75 0.05 -10.12
CA ASP A 105 7.65 1.16 -10.37
C ASP A 105 8.28 0.94 -11.76
N PRO A 106 7.93 1.76 -12.78
CA PRO A 106 8.41 1.60 -14.15
C PRO A 106 9.93 1.56 -14.28
N ASP A 107 10.65 2.21 -13.37
CA ASP A 107 12.10 2.36 -13.42
C ASP A 107 12.84 1.32 -12.56
N ARG A 108 12.14 0.69 -11.60
CA ARG A 108 12.78 -0.15 -10.57
C ARG A 108 12.24 -1.57 -10.48
N LEU A 109 10.92 -1.75 -10.40
CA LEU A 109 10.32 -3.04 -10.09
C LEU A 109 8.85 -3.11 -10.49
N THR A 110 8.50 -4.12 -11.28
CA THR A 110 7.10 -4.55 -11.43
C THR A 110 6.96 -5.98 -10.92
N THR A 111 6.13 -6.18 -9.90
CA THR A 111 5.87 -7.50 -9.32
C THR A 111 4.43 -7.63 -8.82
N VAL A 112 3.96 -8.87 -8.68
CA VAL A 112 2.66 -9.19 -8.11
C VAL A 112 2.87 -10.18 -6.99
N LEU A 113 2.39 -9.82 -5.80
CA LEU A 113 2.35 -10.68 -4.62
C LEU A 113 0.93 -11.18 -4.44
N GLY A 114 0.78 -12.43 -4.01
CA GLY A 114 -0.53 -13.01 -3.77
C GLY A 114 -0.67 -13.47 -2.34
N THR A 115 -1.81 -13.20 -1.73
CA THR A 115 -2.14 -13.70 -0.39
C THR A 115 -3.62 -14.03 -0.31
N ARG A 116 -4.00 -14.94 0.58
CA ARG A 116 -5.40 -15.09 0.98
C ARG A 116 -5.65 -14.26 2.23
N PRO A 117 -6.67 -13.38 2.23
CA PRO A 117 -7.14 -12.77 3.45
C PRO A 117 -7.50 -13.90 4.43
N GLN A 118 -6.86 -13.91 5.59
CA GLN A 118 -7.36 -14.76 6.67
C GLN A 118 -8.73 -14.21 7.04
N ALA A 119 -9.74 -15.07 7.16
CA ALA A 119 -11.00 -14.68 7.75
C ALA A 119 -10.68 -14.16 9.15
N GLY A 120 -10.63 -12.83 9.29
CA GLY A 120 -10.54 -12.19 10.57
C GLY A 120 -11.72 -12.71 11.37
N ARG A 121 -11.42 -13.37 12.48
CA ARG A 121 -12.38 -13.72 13.51
C ARG A 121 -13.23 -12.48 13.81
N LEU A 122 -14.42 -12.42 13.20
CA LEU A 122 -15.48 -11.53 13.64
C LEU A 122 -16.00 -12.12 14.95
N ASP A 123 -15.21 -11.97 16.01
CA ASP A 123 -15.74 -12.02 17.36
C ASP A 123 -16.43 -10.67 17.59
N ARG A 124 -17.73 -10.62 17.29
CA ARG A 124 -18.76 -10.04 18.17
C ARG A 124 -20.16 -10.32 17.65
#